data_AF-A0AA43A4L8-F1
#
_entry.id   AF-A0AA43A4L8-F1
#
_cell.length_a   1.000
_cell.length_b   1.000
_cell.length_c   1.000
_cell.angle_alpha   90.00
_cell.angle_beta   90.00
_cell.angle_gamma   90.00
#
_symmetry.space_group_name_H-M   'P 1'
#
loop_
_entity.id
_entity.type
_entity.pdbx_description
1 polymer ?
#
loop_
_entity_poly.entity_id
_entity_poly.type
_entity_poly.pdbx_seq_one_letter_code
_entity_poly.pdbx_strand_id
1 'polypeptide(L)' 'TVAIAADSYTYDNKKGTVTFNHKDHQDKLGDCAKCHEGEPAKIEVDKDFGHGTCKSCHKEMGGPTKCNDCHKK' A
#
# COMPACT_ATOMS: atom_id res chain seq x y z
N THR A 1 19.84 2.00 14.06
CA THR A 1 19.89 1.21 12.81
C THR A 1 18.81 1.74 11.91
N VAL A 2 19.15 2.28 10.74
CA VAL A 2 18.12 2.74 9.79
C VAL A 2 17.29 1.53 9.40
N ALA A 3 15.98 1.56 9.68
CA ALA A 3 15.08 0.52 9.21
C ALA A 3 14.98 0.66 7.70
N ILE A 4 15.57 -0.29 6.97
CA ILE A 4 15.50 -0.34 5.52
C ILE A 4 14.09 -0.82 5.17
N ALA A 5 13.32 -0.03 4.42
CA ALA A 5 12.02 -0.46 3.93
C ALA A 5 12.20 -1.64 2.96
N ALA A 6 11.29 -2.61 3.00
CA ALA A 6 11.28 -3.69 2.04
C ALA A 6 10.73 -3.19 0.70
N ASP A 7 11.17 -3.80 -0.40
CA ASP A 7 10.66 -3.46 -1.74
C ASP A 7 9.18 -3.84 -1.88
N SER A 8 8.74 -4.90 -1.18
CA SER A 8 7.35 -5.37 -1.21
C SER A 8 6.89 -5.87 0.15
N TYR A 9 5.59 -5.73 0.40
CA TYR A 9 4.89 -6.23 1.58
C TYR A 9 3.71 -7.10 1.17
N THR A 10 3.40 -8.12 1.97
CA THR A 10 2.24 -8.98 1.78
C THR A 10 1.32 -8.91 2.99
N TYR A 11 0.02 -8.80 2.73
CA TYR A 11 -1.03 -8.74 3.75
C TYR A 11 -2.00 -9.90 3.56
N ASP A 12 -1.78 -10.97 4.30
CA ASP A 12 -2.64 -12.16 4.28
C ASP A 12 -3.94 -11.91 5.04
N ASN A 13 -5.05 -12.27 4.41
CA ASN A 13 -6.37 -12.17 5.03
C ASN A 13 -7.36 -13.14 4.38
N LYS A 14 -8.53 -13.31 5.01
CA LYS A 14 -9.58 -14.25 4.57
C LYS A 14 -10.15 -13.98 3.16
N LYS A 15 -9.89 -12.80 2.57
CA LYS A 15 -10.37 -12.45 1.22
C LYS A 15 -9.34 -12.71 0.13
N GLY A 16 -8.09 -13.00 0.50
CA GLY A 16 -6.95 -13.17 -0.38
C GLY A 16 -5.80 -12.26 0.03
N THR A 17 -4.58 -12.72 -0.22
CA THR A 17 -3.34 -11.98 -0.02
C THR A 17 -3.31 -10.74 -0.88
N VAL A 18 -2.99 -9.60 -0.26
CA VAL A 18 -2.71 -8.36 -0.98
C VAL A 18 -1.20 -8.17 -1.01
N THR A 19 -0.64 -8.00 -2.21
CA THR A 19 0.78 -7.66 -2.38
C THR A 19 0.89 -6.17 -2.66
N PHE A 20 1.63 -5.46 -1.82
CA PHE A 20 1.97 -4.06 -1.99
C PHE A 20 3.43 -3.93 -2.40
N ASN A 21 3.68 -3.53 -3.65
CA ASN A 21 5.01 -3.21 -4.13
C ASN A 21 5.36 -1.77 -3.71
N HIS A 22 5.98 -1.63 -2.54
CA HIS A 22 6.37 -0.34 -1.97
C HIS A 22 7.37 0.39 -2.88
N LYS A 23 8.32 -0.34 -3.46
CA LYS A 23 9.31 0.23 -4.38
C LYS A 23 8.67 0.80 -5.64
N ASP A 24 7.74 0.10 -6.27
CA ASP A 24 7.03 0.63 -7.46
C ASP A 24 6.23 1.90 -7.14
N HIS A 25 5.63 1.97 -5.95
CA HIS A 25 4.92 3.17 -5.51
C HIS A 25 5.89 4.32 -5.27
N GLN A 26 7.03 4.07 -4.62
CA GLN A 26 8.09 5.05 -4.43
C GLN A 26 8.61 5.58 -5.79
N ASP A 27 8.89 4.69 -6.74
CA ASP A 27 9.45 5.04 -8.04
C ASP A 27 8.44 5.83 -8.90
N LYS A 28 7.13 5.55 -8.79
CA LYS A 28 6.07 6.25 -9.55
C LYS A 28 5.62 7.56 -8.91
N LEU A 29 5.51 7.61 -7.59
CA LEU A 29 4.98 8.78 -6.88
C LEU A 29 6.08 9.78 -6.56
N GLY A 30 7.29 9.31 -6.22
CA GLY A 30 8.41 10.16 -5.80
C GLY A 30 8.16 10.99 -4.53
N ASP A 31 7.01 10.80 -3.88
CA ASP A 31 6.54 11.59 -2.75
C ASP A 31 6.11 10.67 -1.60
N CYS A 32 7.00 10.53 -0.61
CA CYS A 32 6.77 9.71 0.58
C CYS A 32 5.59 10.22 1.42
N ALA A 33 5.27 11.52 1.34
CA ALA A 33 4.20 12.14 2.12
C ALA A 33 2.80 11.71 1.66
N LYS A 34 2.69 11.03 0.50
CA LYS A 34 1.43 10.42 0.03
C LYS A 34 0.96 9.28 0.93
N CYS A 35 1.84 8.69 1.74
CA CYS A 35 1.49 7.61 2.65
C CYS A 35 2.03 7.81 4.07
N HIS A 36 3.17 8.49 4.22
CA HIS A 36 3.81 8.72 5.52
C HIS A 36 3.62 10.15 6.01
N GLU A 37 3.13 10.31 7.22
CA GLU A 37 3.09 11.62 7.88
C GLU A 37 4.41 11.85 8.62
N GLY A 38 5.24 12.75 8.11
CA GLY A 38 6.54 13.06 8.69
C GLY A 38 7.63 12.05 8.33
N GLU A 39 8.43 11.64 9.32
CA GLU A 39 9.51 10.68 9.09
C GLU A 39 8.94 9.29 8.76
N PRO A 40 9.31 8.67 7.62
CA PRO A 40 8.78 7.37 7.23
C PRO A 40 8.99 6.30 8.30
N ALA A 41 7.88 5.77 8.80
CA ALA A 41 7.84 4.69 9.76
C ALA A 41 6.92 3.57 9.27
N LYS A 42 6.99 2.40 9.93
CA LYS A 42 6.10 1.28 9.64
C LYS A 42 4.65 1.72 9.85
N ILE A 43 3.83 1.58 8.80
CA ILE A 43 2.39 1.80 8.86
C ILE A 43 1.71 0.46 9.17
N GLU A 44 0.80 0.46 10.14
CA GLU A 44 -0.09 -0.67 10.35
C GLU A 44 -1.19 -0.65 9.27
N VAL A 45 -1.21 -1.69 8.44
CA VAL A 45 -2.16 -1.81 7.34
C VAL A 45 -3.25 -2.79 7.74
N ASP A 46 -4.40 -2.24 8.09
CA ASP A 46 -5.63 -2.99 8.32
C ASP A 46 -6.65 -2.77 7.19
N LYS A 47 -7.87 -3.28 7.39
CA LYS A 47 -8.97 -3.17 6.42
C LYS A 47 -9.41 -1.72 6.20
N ASP A 48 -9.40 -0.89 7.24
CA ASP A 48 -9.88 0.49 7.14
C ASP A 48 -8.81 1.38 6.51
N PHE A 49 -7.54 1.22 6.88
CA PHE A 49 -6.41 1.88 6.22
C PHE A 49 -6.29 1.46 4.75
N GLY A 50 -6.34 0.16 4.44
CA GLY A 50 -6.21 -0.33 3.07
C GLY A 50 -7.31 0.18 2.13
N HIS A 51 -8.57 0.18 2.59
CA HIS A 51 -9.68 0.70 1.80
C HIS A 51 -9.84 2.23 1.85
N GLY A 52 -9.32 2.88 2.89
CA GLY A 52 -9.35 4.34 3.07
C GLY A 52 -8.23 5.03 2.30
N THR A 53 -7.01 4.51 2.37
CA THR A 53 -5.81 5.10 1.78
C THR A 53 -5.53 4.50 0.40
N CYS A 54 -5.27 3.19 0.31
CA CYS A 54 -4.84 2.57 -0.94
C CYS A 54 -5.92 2.69 -2.02
N LYS A 55 -7.15 2.27 -1.70
CA LYS A 55 -8.26 2.30 -2.67
C LYS A 55 -8.67 3.71 -3.06
N SER A 56 -8.63 4.69 -2.16
CA SER A 56 -9.00 6.07 -2.50
C SER A 56 -7.98 6.70 -3.44
N CYS A 57 -6.69 6.60 -3.14
CA CYS A 57 -5.64 7.07 -4.03
C CYS A 57 -5.71 6.37 -5.40
N HIS A 58 -5.96 5.06 -5.44
CA HIS A 58 -6.14 4.33 -6.69
C HIS A 58 -7.36 4.78 -7.50
N LYS A 59 -8.46 5.22 -6.87
CA LYS A 59 -9.60 5.78 -7.62
C LYS A 59 -9.22 7.07 -8.34
N GLU A 60 -8.40 7.90 -7.71
CA GLU A 60 -7.96 9.19 -8.26
C GLU A 60 -6.89 9.01 -9.34
N MET A 61 -5.97 8.06 -9.12
CA MET A 61 -4.78 7.86 -9.95
C MET A 61 -4.89 6.70 -10.95
N GLY A 62 -6.06 6.06 -11.07
CA GLY A 62 -6.29 4.95 -12.00
C GLY A 62 -5.66 3.61 -11.60
N GLY A 63 -5.44 3.39 -10.31
CA GLY A 63 -4.99 2.11 -9.75
C GLY A 63 -6.10 1.07 -9.56
N PRO A 64 -5.78 -0.13 -9.03
CA PRO A 64 -6.76 -1.19 -8.79
C PRO A 64 -7.78 -0.80 -7.71
N THR A 65 -9.07 -0.99 -8.02
CA THR A 65 -10.19 -0.61 -7.14
C THR A 65 -11.22 -1.73 -6.93
N LYS A 66 -11.17 -2.81 -7.73
CA LYS A 66 -12.04 -3.98 -7.55
C LYS A 66 -11.43 -4.92 -6.51
N CYS A 67 -12.28 -5.65 -5.80
CA CYS A 67 -11.86 -6.53 -4.69
C CYS A 67 -10.74 -7.49 -5.10
N ASN A 68 -10.92 -8.18 -6.24
CA ASN A 68 -9.99 -9.20 -6.71
C ASN A 68 -8.78 -8.63 -7.45
N ASP A 69 -8.72 -7.31 -7.69
CA ASP A 69 -7.52 -6.69 -8.27
C ASP A 69 -6.41 -6.61 -7.21
N CYS A 70 -6.79 -6.42 -5.94
CA CYS A 70 -5.88 -6.41 -4.81
C CYS A 70 -5.82 -7.77 -4.07
N HIS A 71 -6.98 -8.36 -3.74
CA HIS A 71 -7.06 -9.60 -2.96
C HIS A 71 -6.95 -10.83 -3.87
N LYS A 72 -5.79 -11.49 -3.85
CA LYS A 72 -5.53 -12.71 -4.64
C LYS A 72 -5.61 -13.95 -3.75
N LYS A 73 -6.35 -14.96 -4.17
CA LYS A 73 -6.43 -16.27 -3.50
C LYS A 73 -5.48 -17.25 -4.14
#